data_AF-A0A3N5KD78-F1
#
_entry.id   AF-A0A3N5KD78-F1
#
_cell.length_a   1.000
_cell.length_b   1.000
_cell.length_c   1.000
_cell.angle_alpha   90.00
_cell.angle_beta   90.00
_cell.angle_gamma   90.00
#
_symmetry.space_group_name_H-M   'P 1'
#
loop_
_entity.id
_entity.type
_entity.pdbx_description
1 polymer ?
#
loop_
_entity_poly.entity_id
_entity_poly.type
_entity_poly.pdbx_seq_one_letter_code
_entity_poly.pdbx_strand_id
1 'polypeptide(L)'
;MASPPPLPTFEVDSDSPSGRHVNMRRSTRRFGLAAGVLTLALLGAACGDDSDSDDSSATTADGGASSSATAGGEGNLSGDIVVSGSSTVEPISVAVGRAFSDANPAVAIQVDGPGTGDGFAKFCAGETDISDASRPIRAEEVETCEAGGIEFIELKVAI
;
A
#
# COMPACT_ATOMS: atom_id res chain seq x y z
N MET A 1 -19.08 54.35 4.70
CA MET A 1 -18.46 53.60 3.58
C MET A 1 -16.99 53.39 3.89
N ALA A 2 -16.53 52.14 3.94
CA ALA A 2 -15.12 51.83 3.75
C ALA A 2 -15.06 50.48 3.03
N SER A 3 -14.81 50.51 1.71
CA SER A 3 -14.60 49.30 0.91
C SER A 3 -13.34 48.57 1.38
N PRO A 4 -13.35 47.23 1.46
CA PRO A 4 -12.13 46.48 1.72
C PRO A 4 -11.14 46.65 0.54
N PRO A 5 -9.82 46.66 0.81
CA PRO A 5 -8.81 46.73 -0.24
C PRO A 5 -8.83 45.45 -1.09
N PRO A 6 -8.55 45.55 -2.40
CA PRO A 6 -8.47 44.37 -3.27
C PRO A 6 -7.30 43.48 -2.86
N LEU A 7 -7.53 42.17 -2.91
CA LEU A 7 -6.53 41.14 -2.63
C LEU A 7 -5.46 41.11 -3.74
N PRO A 8 -4.19 40.78 -3.43
CA PRO A 8 -3.15 40.66 -4.43
C PRO A 8 -3.46 39.50 -5.38
N THR A 9 -3.47 39.81 -6.68
CA THR A 9 -3.51 38.81 -7.76
C THR A 9 -2.15 38.12 -7.84
N PHE A 10 -2.11 36.83 -7.58
CA PHE A 10 -0.93 35.99 -7.84
C PHE A 10 -0.81 35.80 -9.36
N GLU A 11 0.11 36.52 -10.00
CA GLU A 11 0.58 36.19 -11.34
C GLU A 11 1.37 34.88 -11.27
N VAL A 12 0.97 33.90 -12.08
CA VAL A 12 1.71 32.65 -12.27
C VAL A 12 2.86 32.96 -13.23
N ASP A 13 4.05 33.17 -12.66
CA ASP A 13 5.31 33.28 -13.41
C ASP A 13 5.62 31.91 -14.04
N SER A 14 5.23 31.78 -15.31
CA SER A 14 5.47 30.61 -16.16
C SER A 14 6.79 30.76 -16.90
N ASP A 15 7.93 30.80 -16.20
CA ASP A 15 9.21 30.54 -16.85
C ASP A 15 10.31 30.14 -15.85
N SER A 16 10.59 28.83 -15.75
CA SER A 16 11.86 28.37 -15.21
C SER A 16 12.32 27.08 -15.89
N PRO A 17 13.16 27.17 -16.93
CA PRO A 17 13.86 26.03 -17.50
C PRO A 17 15.28 25.95 -16.94
N SER A 18 15.63 24.81 -16.33
CA SER A 18 16.93 24.12 -16.48
C SER A 18 16.97 22.95 -15.49
N GLY A 19 17.00 21.69 -15.92
CA GLY A 19 18.01 21.19 -16.83
C GLY A 19 19.30 20.88 -16.07
N ARG A 20 19.25 19.91 -15.14
CA ARG A 20 20.46 19.31 -14.55
C ARG A 20 20.39 17.80 -14.71
N HIS A 21 21.12 17.34 -15.72
CA HIS A 21 21.43 15.93 -15.94
C HIS A 21 22.16 15.36 -14.73
N VAL A 22 21.49 14.52 -13.94
CA VAL A 22 22.15 13.64 -12.97
C VAL A 22 22.60 12.41 -13.72
N ASN A 23 23.91 12.32 -13.91
CA ASN A 23 24.59 11.24 -14.61
C ASN A 23 24.65 10.02 -13.68
N MET A 24 23.62 9.18 -13.68
CA MET A 24 23.56 7.93 -12.90
C MET A 24 24.47 6.89 -13.54
N ARG A 25 25.70 6.76 -13.03
CA ARG A 25 26.63 5.68 -13.40
C ARG A 25 26.00 4.34 -13.01
N ARG A 26 25.50 3.62 -14.02
CA ARG A 26 24.98 2.25 -13.92
C ARG A 26 26.05 1.33 -13.32
N SER A 27 25.86 0.92 -12.07
CA SER A 27 26.60 -0.17 -11.44
C SER A 27 26.01 -1.50 -11.92
N THR A 28 26.52 -2.00 -13.05
CA THR A 28 26.19 -3.34 -13.55
C THR A 28 26.86 -4.39 -12.67
N ARG A 29 26.14 -4.86 -11.65
CA ARG A 29 26.49 -6.10 -10.95
C ARG A 29 26.21 -7.26 -11.90
N ARG A 30 27.29 -7.82 -12.45
CA ARG A 30 27.30 -9.01 -13.32
C ARG A 30 26.84 -10.21 -12.48
N PHE A 31 25.56 -10.56 -12.53
CA PHE A 31 25.11 -11.90 -12.16
C PHE A 31 25.42 -12.82 -13.33
N GLY A 32 26.56 -13.50 -13.24
CA GLY A 32 26.97 -14.51 -14.19
C GLY A 32 26.07 -15.72 -14.11
N LEU A 33 25.48 -16.07 -15.26
CA LEU A 33 25.01 -17.40 -15.59
C LEU A 33 26.08 -18.45 -15.26
N ALA A 34 25.73 -19.44 -14.44
CA ALA A 34 26.39 -20.73 -14.44
C ALA A 34 25.32 -21.83 -14.35
N ALA A 35 25.14 -22.51 -15.47
CA ALA A 35 24.33 -23.69 -15.64
C ALA A 35 24.84 -24.84 -14.78
N GLY A 36 23.91 -25.67 -14.28
CA GLY A 36 24.22 -26.91 -13.59
C GLY A 36 23.00 -27.83 -13.57
N VAL A 37 22.75 -28.50 -14.70
CA VAL A 37 21.83 -29.64 -14.80
C VAL A 37 22.44 -30.80 -14.02
N LEU A 38 21.75 -31.32 -13.00
CA LEU A 38 21.99 -32.68 -12.53
C LEU A 38 20.65 -33.33 -12.16
N THR A 39 20.10 -34.02 -13.14
CA THR A 39 19.04 -35.01 -13.00
C THR A 39 19.49 -36.15 -12.08
N LEU A 40 18.74 -36.43 -11.02
CA LEU A 40 18.79 -37.75 -10.38
C LEU A 40 17.36 -38.19 -10.05
N ALA A 41 16.86 -39.07 -10.91
CA ALA A 41 15.63 -39.81 -10.71
C ALA A 41 15.86 -40.89 -9.64
N LEU A 42 15.00 -40.93 -8.64
CA LEU A 42 14.82 -42.08 -7.74
C LEU A 42 13.32 -42.38 -7.69
N LEU A 43 12.93 -43.41 -8.43
CA LEU A 43 11.66 -44.11 -8.26
C LEU A 43 11.75 -44.93 -6.98
N GLY A 44 10.83 -44.68 -6.04
CA GLY A 44 10.59 -45.50 -4.86
C GLY A 44 9.10 -45.62 -4.63
N ALA A 45 8.53 -46.77 -5.01
CA ALA A 45 7.18 -47.16 -4.65
C ALA A 45 7.11 -47.37 -3.13
N ALA A 46 6.23 -46.64 -2.45
CA ALA A 46 5.78 -46.98 -1.11
C ALA A 46 4.27 -46.77 -1.04
N CYS A 47 3.56 -47.88 -1.14
CA CYS A 47 2.18 -48.04 -0.73
C CYS A 47 2.15 -47.89 0.80
N GLY A 48 1.36 -46.94 1.29
CA GLY A 48 1.16 -46.68 2.71
C GLY A 48 -0.32 -46.37 2.94
N ASP A 49 -0.97 -47.31 3.59
CA ASP A 49 -2.38 -47.43 3.95
C ASP A 49 -2.74 -46.53 5.15
N ASP A 50 -4.04 -46.22 5.25
CA ASP A 50 -4.78 -45.68 6.40
C ASP A 50 -4.69 -44.16 6.74
N SER A 51 -5.77 -43.41 6.42
CA SER A 51 -6.61 -42.66 7.39
C SER A 51 -7.59 -41.71 6.68
N ASP A 52 -8.87 -42.00 6.85
CA ASP A 52 -10.12 -41.23 6.67
C ASP A 52 -10.08 -39.82 6.05
N SER A 53 -10.77 -39.66 4.92
CA SER A 53 -11.42 -38.40 4.55
C SER A 53 -12.56 -38.67 3.56
N ASP A 54 -13.71 -39.04 4.11
CA ASP A 54 -15.01 -38.94 3.45
C ASP A 54 -15.84 -37.88 4.19
N ASP A 55 -16.02 -36.71 3.57
CA ASP A 55 -17.37 -36.22 3.26
C ASP A 55 -17.29 -35.15 2.15
N SER A 56 -17.80 -35.55 0.97
CA SER A 56 -18.81 -34.87 0.15
C SER A 56 -18.75 -33.33 0.05
N SER A 57 -18.95 -32.69 -1.11
CA SER A 57 -19.72 -33.09 -2.27
C SER A 57 -19.45 -32.09 -3.41
N ALA A 58 -19.66 -32.58 -4.62
CA ALA A 58 -19.34 -31.90 -5.86
C ALA A 58 -20.45 -30.95 -6.36
N THR A 59 -20.07 -30.14 -7.36
CA THR A 59 -20.89 -29.48 -8.42
C THR A 59 -21.76 -28.28 -7.99
N THR A 60 -21.94 -27.18 -8.74
CA THR A 60 -21.79 -26.88 -10.18
C THR A 60 -21.80 -25.35 -10.38
N ALA A 61 -21.30 -24.89 -11.53
CA ALA A 61 -21.34 -23.49 -11.99
C ALA A 61 -22.77 -22.98 -12.29
N ASP A 62 -23.04 -21.68 -12.09
CA ASP A 62 -23.55 -20.75 -13.12
C ASP A 62 -23.57 -19.29 -12.60
N GLY A 63 -23.48 -18.34 -13.53
CA GLY A 63 -23.34 -16.91 -13.27
C GLY A 63 -24.61 -16.20 -12.78
N GLY A 64 -24.39 -15.04 -12.16
CA GLY A 64 -25.44 -14.13 -11.75
C GLY A 64 -24.87 -12.93 -11.02
N ALA A 65 -24.49 -11.91 -11.78
CA ALA A 65 -24.15 -10.59 -11.23
C ALA A 65 -25.37 -10.04 -10.47
N SER A 66 -25.26 -10.00 -9.16
CA SER A 66 -26.17 -9.25 -8.30
C SER A 66 -25.34 -8.31 -7.45
N SER A 67 -25.00 -7.16 -8.04
CA SER A 67 -24.44 -6.00 -7.34
C SER A 67 -25.53 -5.40 -6.45
N SER A 68 -25.79 -6.07 -5.33
CA SER A 68 -26.49 -5.47 -4.21
C SER A 68 -25.44 -4.77 -3.37
N ALA A 69 -25.41 -3.44 -3.43
CA ALA A 69 -24.67 -2.60 -2.50
C ALA A 69 -25.17 -2.90 -1.08
N THR A 70 -24.52 -3.88 -0.46
CA THR A 70 -24.78 -4.31 0.89
C THR A 70 -24.00 -3.36 1.78
N ALA A 71 -24.71 -2.49 2.49
CA ALA A 71 -24.16 -1.85 3.68
C ALA A 71 -23.54 -2.97 4.54
N GLY A 72 -22.21 -2.92 4.68
CA GLY A 72 -21.39 -4.03 5.16
C GLY A 72 -21.95 -4.58 6.47
N GLY A 73 -22.30 -5.86 6.44
CA GLY A 73 -22.76 -6.58 7.63
C GLY A 73 -21.70 -6.54 8.72
N GLU A 74 -22.16 -6.59 9.96
CA GLU A 74 -21.36 -6.79 11.18
C GLU A 74 -20.68 -8.18 11.14
N GLY A 75 -19.72 -8.33 10.24
CA GLY A 75 -18.72 -9.39 10.29
C GLY A 75 -17.69 -9.04 11.34
N ASN A 76 -17.20 -10.05 12.07
CA ASN A 76 -16.09 -9.86 12.98
C ASN A 76 -14.84 -9.44 12.17
N LEU A 77 -14.50 -8.15 12.20
CA LEU A 77 -13.35 -7.61 11.48
C LEU A 77 -12.06 -8.21 12.05
N SER A 78 -11.13 -8.57 11.17
CA SER A 78 -9.83 -9.12 11.53
C SER A 78 -8.77 -8.79 10.49
N GLY A 79 -7.50 -8.79 10.88
CA GLY A 79 -6.36 -8.60 9.98
C GLY A 79 -5.33 -7.63 10.54
N ASP A 80 -4.38 -7.26 9.68
CA ASP A 80 -3.30 -6.32 9.99
C ASP A 80 -3.45 -5.06 9.13
N ILE A 81 -3.22 -3.90 9.73
CA ILE A 81 -3.12 -2.61 9.04
C ILE A 81 -1.79 -1.98 9.41
N VAL A 82 -1.00 -1.63 8.41
CA VAL A 82 0.31 -0.99 8.56
C VAL A 82 0.23 0.45 8.07
N VAL A 83 0.54 1.39 8.95
CA VAL A 83 0.55 2.83 8.69
C VAL A 83 1.97 3.36 8.87
N SER A 84 2.49 4.08 7.87
CA SER A 84 3.79 4.74 7.99
C SER A 84 3.77 6.14 7.40
N GLY A 85 4.59 7.05 7.93
CA GLY A 85 4.87 8.31 7.25
C GLY A 85 5.16 9.46 8.18
N SER A 86 4.41 10.55 8.07
CA SER A 86 4.69 11.81 8.76
C SER A 86 4.67 11.66 10.28
N SER A 87 5.80 11.95 10.93
CA SER A 87 5.91 12.01 12.40
C SER A 87 5.01 13.06 13.04
N THR A 88 4.52 14.04 12.27
CA THR A 88 3.54 15.03 12.77
C THR A 88 2.10 14.48 12.80
N VAL A 89 1.80 13.46 11.99
CA VAL A 89 0.47 12.83 11.90
C VAL A 89 0.43 11.55 12.74
N GLU A 90 1.58 10.89 12.91
CA GLU A 90 1.74 9.68 13.72
C GLU A 90 0.96 9.70 15.05
N PRO A 91 0.99 10.77 15.90
CA PRO A 91 0.24 10.75 17.16
C PRO A 91 -1.28 10.64 16.98
N ILE A 92 -1.82 11.17 15.87
CA ILE A 92 -3.23 11.08 15.52
C ILE A 92 -3.55 9.64 15.09
N SER A 93 -2.75 9.08 14.18
CA SER A 93 -2.92 7.71 13.68
C SER A 93 -2.79 6.67 14.79
N VAL A 94 -1.86 6.86 15.74
CA VAL A 94 -1.76 6.01 16.95
C VAL A 94 -3.02 6.10 17.80
N ALA A 95 -3.58 7.29 18.01
CA ALA A 95 -4.80 7.44 18.80
C ALA A 95 -6.02 6.80 18.14
N VAL A 96 -6.17 6.99 16.83
CA VAL A 96 -7.25 6.37 16.03
C VAL A 96 -7.08 4.85 15.98
N GLY A 97 -5.87 4.37 15.73
CA GLY A 97 -5.56 2.94 15.67
C GLY A 97 -5.88 2.24 16.99
N ARG A 98 -5.52 2.84 18.14
CA ARG A 98 -5.88 2.32 19.46
C ARG A 98 -7.40 2.24 19.65
N ALA A 99 -8.12 3.33 19.37
CA ALA A 99 -9.56 3.36 19.51
C ALA A 99 -10.25 2.32 18.60
N PHE A 100 -9.72 2.11 17.40
CA PHE A 100 -10.25 1.11 16.47
C PHE A 100 -9.96 -0.32 16.92
N SER A 101 -8.74 -0.61 17.39
CA SER A 101 -8.38 -1.93 17.93
C SER A 101 -9.14 -2.25 19.23
N ASP A 102 -9.43 -1.25 20.08
CA ASP A 102 -10.26 -1.45 21.27
C ASP A 102 -11.69 -1.87 20.89
N ALA A 103 -12.24 -1.32 19.82
CA ALA A 103 -13.54 -1.69 19.28
C ALA A 103 -13.50 -2.99 18.45
N ASN A 104 -12.35 -3.33 17.86
CA ASN A 104 -12.14 -4.48 16.98
C ASN A 104 -10.87 -5.25 17.39
N PRO A 105 -10.93 -6.07 18.46
CA PRO A 105 -9.73 -6.69 19.04
C PRO A 105 -8.98 -7.67 18.13
N ALA A 106 -9.62 -8.15 17.07
CA ALA A 106 -9.01 -9.04 16.08
C ALA A 106 -8.30 -8.28 14.94
N VAL A 107 -8.31 -6.94 14.96
CA VAL A 107 -7.54 -6.10 14.03
C VAL A 107 -6.32 -5.52 14.72
N ALA A 108 -5.14 -5.87 14.21
CA ALA A 108 -3.87 -5.34 14.65
C ALA A 108 -3.47 -4.13 13.79
N ILE A 109 -3.12 -3.01 14.43
CA ILE A 109 -2.71 -1.79 13.74
C ILE A 109 -1.29 -1.43 14.18
N GLN A 110 -0.40 -1.29 13.20
CA GLN A 110 0.99 -0.87 13.40
C GLN A 110 1.16 0.53 12.81
N VAL A 111 1.79 1.44 13.56
CA VAL A 111 2.02 2.83 13.14
C VAL A 111 3.46 3.21 13.41
N ASP A 112 4.15 3.77 12.41
CA ASP A 112 5.50 4.36 12.56
C ASP A 112 5.65 5.70 11.81
N GLY A 113 6.46 6.62 12.34
CA GLY A 113 6.61 7.97 11.78
C GLY A 113 8.02 8.33 11.29
N PRO A 114 8.57 7.70 10.23
CA PRO A 114 9.90 8.06 9.70
C PRO A 114 9.94 9.42 8.99
N GLY A 115 8.80 9.92 8.51
CA GLY A 115 8.63 11.14 7.73
C GLY A 115 7.82 10.90 6.46
N THR A 116 7.16 11.94 5.94
CA THR A 116 6.23 11.83 4.78
C THR A 116 6.89 11.22 3.53
N GLY A 117 8.15 11.57 3.24
CA GLY A 117 8.84 11.02 2.05
C GLY A 117 9.13 9.53 2.18
N ASP A 118 9.61 9.10 3.34
CA ASP A 118 9.89 7.69 3.62
C ASP A 118 8.59 6.87 3.68
N GLY A 119 7.51 7.47 4.20
CA GLY A 119 6.16 6.91 4.17
C GLY A 119 5.67 6.64 2.75
N PHE A 120 5.79 7.62 1.84
CA PHE A 120 5.42 7.42 0.44
C PHE A 120 6.29 6.37 -0.25
N ALA A 121 7.60 6.32 0.05
CA ALA A 121 8.49 5.31 -0.53
C ALA A 121 8.05 3.89 -0.16
N LYS A 122 7.72 3.64 1.12
CA LYS A 122 7.19 2.34 1.58
C LYS A 122 5.80 2.04 1.01
N PHE A 123 4.92 3.03 1.01
CA PHE A 123 3.55 2.90 0.51
C PHE A 123 3.53 2.56 -0.98
N CYS A 124 4.28 3.29 -1.80
CA CYS A 124 4.39 3.02 -3.24
C CYS A 124 5.11 1.69 -3.55
N ALA A 125 5.85 1.12 -2.59
CA ALA A 125 6.43 -0.23 -2.69
C ALA A 125 5.46 -1.34 -2.23
N GLY A 126 4.26 -0.99 -1.74
CA GLY A 126 3.26 -1.93 -1.22
C GLY A 126 3.58 -2.48 0.17
N GLU A 127 4.46 -1.81 0.93
CA GLU A 127 4.86 -2.26 2.28
C GLU A 127 3.89 -1.79 3.38
N THR A 128 3.01 -0.82 3.07
CA THR A 128 2.08 -0.22 4.04
C THR A 128 0.73 0.04 3.40
N ASP A 129 -0.34 -0.06 4.20
CA ASP A 129 -1.71 0.18 3.75
C ASP A 129 -2.09 1.66 3.73
N ILE A 130 -1.46 2.48 4.59
CA ILE A 130 -1.74 3.91 4.72
C ILE A 130 -0.43 4.69 4.81
N SER A 131 -0.34 5.77 4.03
CA SER A 131 0.76 6.74 4.12
C SER A 131 0.31 8.00 4.86
N ASP A 132 0.86 8.22 6.05
CA ASP A 132 0.65 9.46 6.80
C ASP A 132 1.41 10.61 6.15
N ALA A 133 0.74 11.74 5.90
CA ALA A 133 1.35 12.83 5.15
C ALA A 133 1.00 14.22 5.73
N SER A 134 2.04 15.03 5.98
CA SER A 134 1.92 16.45 6.35
C SER A 134 1.93 17.41 5.16
N ARG A 135 2.05 16.86 3.95
CA ARG A 135 2.03 17.58 2.68
C ARG A 135 1.38 16.69 1.61
N PRO A 136 0.88 17.27 0.51
CA PRO A 136 0.45 16.48 -0.63
C PRO A 136 1.58 15.60 -1.19
N ILE A 137 1.18 14.50 -1.82
CA ILE A 137 2.06 13.65 -2.61
C ILE A 137 2.59 14.44 -3.82
N ARG A 138 3.89 14.30 -4.14
CA ARG A 138 4.48 14.96 -5.31
C ARG A 138 4.30 14.12 -6.58
N ALA A 139 4.39 14.77 -7.73
CA ALA A 139 4.29 14.09 -9.03
C ALA A 139 5.26 12.91 -9.15
N GLU A 140 6.50 13.05 -8.69
CA GLU A 140 7.51 11.98 -8.76
C GLU A 140 7.16 10.78 -7.85
N GLU A 141 6.47 11.04 -6.73
CA GLU A 141 5.99 10.01 -5.82
C GLU A 141 4.76 9.31 -6.39
N VAL A 142 3.86 10.04 -7.07
CA VAL A 142 2.72 9.46 -7.82
C VAL A 142 3.22 8.51 -8.90
N GLU A 143 4.17 8.92 -9.72
CA GLU A 143 4.77 8.06 -10.76
C GLU A 143 5.37 6.78 -10.15
N THR A 144 5.96 6.88 -8.95
CA THR A 144 6.51 5.72 -8.24
C THR A 144 5.40 4.76 -7.80
N CYS A 145 4.30 5.28 -7.26
CA CYS A 145 3.14 4.49 -6.88
C CYS A 145 2.48 3.82 -8.09
N GLU A 146 2.30 4.54 -9.20
CA GLU A 146 1.76 3.98 -10.45
C GLU A 146 2.66 2.86 -11.01
N ALA A 147 3.99 3.07 -11.00
CA ALA A 147 4.95 2.05 -11.40
C ALA A 147 4.92 0.82 -10.47
N GLY A 148 4.60 1.02 -9.19
CA GLY A 148 4.35 -0.04 -8.21
C GLY A 148 2.97 -0.70 -8.34
N GLY A 149 2.09 -0.20 -9.20
CA GLY A 149 0.70 -0.67 -9.33
C GLY A 149 -0.16 -0.32 -8.12
N ILE A 150 0.21 0.72 -7.36
CA ILE A 150 -0.51 1.19 -6.18
C ILE A 150 -1.52 2.26 -6.59
N GLU A 151 -2.80 1.91 -6.49
CA GLU A 151 -3.90 2.87 -6.57
C GLU A 151 -4.19 3.44 -5.17
N PHE A 152 -4.39 4.74 -5.07
CA PHE A 152 -4.62 5.40 -3.79
C PHE A 152 -5.60 6.56 -3.90
N ILE A 153 -6.14 6.96 -2.74
CA ILE A 153 -6.95 8.17 -2.58
C ILE A 153 -6.33 9.04 -1.48
N GLU A 154 -6.50 10.36 -1.59
CA GLU A 154 -6.04 11.30 -0.56
C GLU A 154 -7.19 11.64 0.40
N LEU A 155 -6.94 11.50 1.71
CA LEU A 155 -7.89 11.84 2.75
C LEU A 155 -7.31 12.90 3.68
N LYS A 156 -8.01 14.04 3.80
CA LYS A 156 -7.61 15.12 4.71
C LYS A 156 -8.06 14.80 6.14
N VAL A 157 -7.10 14.56 7.04
CA VAL A 157 -7.37 14.19 8.44
C VAL A 157 -7.20 15.34 9.45
N ALA A 158 -6.43 16.38 9.10
CA ALA A 158 -6.13 17.53 9.97
C ALA A 158 -5.81 18.81 9.17
N ILE A 159 -5.68 19.96 9.86
CA ILE A 159 -5.31 21.28 9.31
C ILE A 159 -4.08 21.87 9.97
#